data_AF-A0A6C2CAF5-F1
#
_entry.id   AF-A0A6C2CAF5-F1
#
_cell.length_a   1.000
_cell.length_b   1.000
_cell.length_c   1.000
_cell.angle_alpha   90.00
_cell.angle_beta   90.00
_cell.angle_gamma   90.00
#
_symmetry.space_group_name_H-M   'P 1'
#
loop_
_entity.id
_entity.type
_entity.pdbx_description
1 polymer ?
#
loop_
_entity_poly.entity_id
_entity_poly.type
_entity_poly.pdbx_seq_one_letter_code
_entity_poly.pdbx_strand_id
1 'polypeptide(L)'
;MTTQIGIPEYWHDYILAHAFTFTLKQFSESSGLSIRNIKKVIHEHRIELGISDVYWKEFILRNRMNYSISDLSSFLSVSQSDVVRFLKQMKIENSTIESKPLPKMPSSKKILANWLTSNSQHYTVQEISELTSISKRTILYKLKALGLPHITRRPSAKSIEKDSEIEKFFIRGLNDRQIGEKFGVSRQAIEQARKRLGLKK
;
A
#
# COMPACT_ATOMS: atom_id res chain seq x y z
N MET A 1 15.91 -24.01 -5.31
CA MET A 1 16.70 -24.80 -4.33
C MET A 1 16.44 -24.22 -2.94
N THR A 2 16.73 -24.95 -1.85
CA THR A 2 16.62 -24.41 -0.49
C THR A 2 17.94 -23.73 -0.11
N THR A 3 17.89 -22.54 0.47
CA THR A 3 19.07 -21.88 1.03
C THR A 3 19.62 -22.68 2.22
N GLN A 4 20.82 -22.34 2.73
CA GLN A 4 21.42 -22.95 3.92
C GLN A 4 20.52 -22.91 5.18
N ILE A 5 19.44 -22.14 5.15
CA ILE A 5 18.48 -21.90 6.23
C ILE A 5 17.17 -22.69 6.04
N GLY A 6 17.08 -23.51 4.99
CA GLY A 6 15.89 -24.32 4.69
C GLY A 6 14.71 -23.52 4.11
N ILE A 7 14.96 -22.31 3.61
CA ILE A 7 13.92 -21.47 3.01
C ILE A 7 14.02 -21.58 1.48
N PRO A 8 12.92 -21.84 0.79
CA PRO A 8 12.93 -21.87 -0.67
C PRO A 8 13.26 -20.51 -1.27
N GLU A 9 14.14 -20.45 -2.27
CA GLU A 9 14.59 -19.19 -2.92
C GLU A 9 13.45 -18.26 -3.36
N TYR A 10 12.30 -18.78 -3.79
CA TYR A 10 11.17 -17.95 -4.20
C TYR A 10 10.54 -17.16 -3.04
N TRP A 11 10.79 -17.54 -1.79
CA TRP A 11 10.40 -16.75 -0.63
C TRP A 11 11.35 -15.59 -0.36
N HIS A 12 12.61 -15.61 -0.83
CA HIS A 12 13.56 -14.51 -0.61
C HIS A 12 13.07 -13.21 -1.24
N ASP A 13 12.75 -13.22 -2.53
CA ASP A 13 12.28 -12.04 -3.24
C ASP A 13 10.93 -11.56 -2.71
N TYR A 14 10.07 -12.50 -2.28
CA TYR A 14 8.79 -12.17 -1.66
C TYR A 14 8.97 -11.50 -0.29
N ILE A 15 9.86 -12.04 0.56
CA ILE A 15 10.24 -11.45 1.84
C ILE A 15 10.77 -10.03 1.60
N LEU A 16 11.64 -9.81 0.63
CA LEU A 16 12.24 -8.49 0.39
C LEU A 16 11.24 -7.48 -0.19
N ALA A 17 10.35 -7.94 -1.07
CA ALA A 17 9.31 -7.10 -1.65
C ALA A 17 8.21 -6.72 -0.64
N HIS A 18 7.96 -7.58 0.37
CA HIS A 18 6.81 -7.43 1.27
C HIS A 18 7.18 -7.27 2.76
N ALA A 19 8.47 -7.32 3.12
CA ALA A 19 8.95 -7.07 4.48
C ALA A 19 8.59 -5.65 4.98
N PHE A 20 8.29 -4.73 4.06
CA PHE A 20 7.87 -3.35 4.36
C PHE A 20 6.36 -3.16 4.40
N THR A 21 5.58 -4.14 3.93
CA THR A 21 4.12 -4.08 3.88
C THR A 21 3.45 -4.89 4.99
N PHE A 22 4.16 -5.85 5.57
CA PHE A 22 3.67 -6.67 6.69
C PHE A 22 4.49 -6.41 7.95
N THR A 23 3.81 -6.36 9.10
CA THR A 23 4.51 -6.52 10.37
C THR A 23 5.20 -7.90 10.39
N LEU A 24 6.36 -8.01 11.03
CA LEU A 24 7.07 -9.30 11.17
C LEU A 24 6.17 -10.43 11.72
N LYS A 25 5.16 -10.06 12.51
CA LYS A 25 4.13 -10.95 13.04
C LYS A 25 3.20 -11.48 11.95
N GLN A 26 2.61 -10.61 11.13
CA GLN A 26 1.77 -11.01 10.00
C GLN A 26 2.56 -11.87 9.00
N PHE A 27 3.82 -11.53 8.78
CA PHE A 27 4.68 -12.31 7.91
C PHE A 27 4.95 -13.71 8.49
N SER A 28 5.24 -13.80 9.80
CA SER A 28 5.40 -15.08 10.52
C SER A 28 4.16 -15.97 10.43
N GLU A 29 2.98 -15.38 10.61
CA GLU A 29 1.69 -16.08 10.49
C GLU A 29 1.45 -16.60 9.07
N SER A 30 1.80 -15.82 8.04
CA SER A 30 1.59 -16.18 6.63
C SER A 30 2.60 -17.20 6.08
N SER A 31 3.84 -17.16 6.57
CA SER A 31 4.96 -17.97 6.05
C SER A 31 5.19 -19.25 6.85
N GLY A 32 4.60 -19.37 8.04
CA GLY A 32 4.89 -20.44 9.00
C GLY A 32 6.31 -20.38 9.60
N LEU A 33 7.10 -19.35 9.24
CA LEU A 33 8.44 -19.14 9.75
C LEU A 33 8.37 -18.44 11.10
N SER A 34 9.22 -18.84 12.05
CA SER A 34 9.35 -18.10 13.29
C SER A 34 9.90 -16.69 13.02
N ILE A 35 9.46 -15.71 13.81
CA ILE A 35 9.99 -14.33 13.75
C ILE A 35 11.52 -14.31 13.88
N ARG A 36 12.09 -15.24 14.66
CA ARG A 36 13.55 -15.40 14.82
C ARG A 36 14.22 -15.80 13.49
N ASN A 37 13.64 -16.73 12.75
CA ASN A 37 14.16 -17.16 11.45
C ASN A 37 14.01 -16.07 10.40
N ILE A 38 12.89 -15.34 10.40
CA ILE A 38 12.68 -14.19 9.50
C ILE A 38 13.73 -13.11 9.76
N LYS A 39 13.98 -12.75 11.03
CA LYS A 39 15.04 -11.80 11.40
C LYS A 39 16.43 -12.27 10.96
N LYS A 40 16.71 -13.58 11.10
CA LYS A 40 17.98 -14.18 10.68
C LYS A 40 18.18 -14.07 9.16
N VAL A 41 17.16 -14.37 8.37
CA VAL A 41 17.18 -14.23 6.90
C VAL A 41 17.43 -12.79 6.48
N ILE A 42 16.69 -11.85 7.07
CA ILE A 42 16.88 -10.42 6.81
C ILE A 42 18.31 -9.98 7.16
N HIS A 43 18.85 -10.50 8.26
CA HIS A 43 20.21 -10.20 8.71
C HIS A 43 21.30 -10.80 7.80
N GLU A 44 21.17 -12.07 7.41
CA GLU A 44 22.12 -12.74 6.53
C GLU A 44 22.11 -12.15 5.12
N HIS A 45 20.92 -11.85 4.59
CA HIS A 45 20.80 -11.17 3.30
C HIS A 45 21.32 -9.73 3.34
N ARG A 46 21.19 -9.04 4.48
CA ARG A 46 21.84 -7.73 4.71
C ARG A 46 23.36 -7.83 4.61
N ILE A 47 23.96 -8.87 5.19
CA ILE A 47 25.41 -9.11 5.12
C ILE A 47 25.84 -9.43 3.70
N GLU A 48 25.09 -10.30 3.01
CA GLU A 48 25.34 -10.72 1.63
C GLU A 48 25.34 -9.55 0.64
N LEU A 49 24.41 -8.60 0.79
CA LEU A 49 24.33 -7.41 -0.05
C LEU A 49 25.34 -6.30 0.33
N GLY A 50 26.18 -6.50 1.35
CA GLY A 50 27.12 -5.48 1.84
C GLY A 50 26.43 -4.24 2.40
N ILE A 51 25.15 -4.35 2.80
CA ILE A 51 24.34 -3.21 3.23
C ILE A 51 24.57 -2.96 4.73
N SER A 52 25.37 -1.95 5.06
CA SER A 52 25.37 -1.38 6.42
C SER A 52 24.04 -0.64 6.69
N ASP A 53 23.75 -0.19 7.91
CA ASP A 53 22.44 0.30 8.46
C ASP A 53 21.63 1.37 7.66
N VAL A 54 21.99 1.64 6.41
CA VAL A 54 21.32 2.43 5.38
C VAL A 54 19.83 2.10 5.21
N TYR A 55 19.39 0.87 5.48
CA TYR A 55 17.99 0.47 5.27
C TYR A 55 16.99 1.28 6.12
N TRP A 56 17.38 1.55 7.36
CA TRP A 56 16.62 2.39 8.27
C TRP A 56 16.64 3.85 7.85
N LYS A 57 17.79 4.31 7.33
CA LYS A 57 17.95 5.67 6.80
C LYS A 57 17.02 5.88 5.60
N GLU A 58 17.05 4.98 4.63
CA GLU A 58 16.22 5.03 3.43
C GLU A 58 14.73 4.89 3.78
N PHE A 59 14.35 3.99 4.69
CA PHE A 59 12.96 3.88 5.13
C PHE A 59 12.47 5.16 5.82
N ILE A 60 13.25 5.75 6.72
CA ILE A 60 12.91 6.99 7.43
C ILE A 60 12.94 8.21 6.49
N LEU A 61 13.92 8.28 5.57
CA LEU A 61 14.06 9.37 4.60
C LEU A 61 13.00 9.33 3.49
N ARG A 62 12.71 8.14 2.93
CA ARG A 62 11.69 7.97 1.88
C ARG A 62 10.29 8.28 2.39
N ASN A 63 10.00 7.94 3.64
CA ASN A 63 8.70 8.21 4.24
C ASN A 63 8.61 9.59 4.93
N ARG A 64 9.67 10.43 4.89
CA ARG A 64 9.76 11.78 5.51
C ARG A 64 8.94 11.87 6.80
N MET A 65 9.28 11.00 7.75
CA MET A 65 8.38 10.54 8.81
C MET A 65 7.89 11.68 9.73
N ASN A 66 6.59 11.96 9.71
CA ASN A 66 5.84 12.69 10.74
C ASN A 66 5.36 11.75 11.88
N TYR A 67 6.08 10.67 12.15
CA TYR A 67 5.69 9.69 13.15
C TYR A 67 6.32 10.02 14.49
N SER A 68 5.55 9.91 15.56
CA SER A 68 6.10 10.05 16.91
C SER A 68 7.05 8.89 17.23
N ILE A 69 7.93 9.08 18.22
CA ILE A 69 8.78 8.00 18.75
C ILE A 69 7.91 6.80 19.18
N SER A 70 6.70 7.06 19.70
CA SER A 70 5.78 5.99 20.10
C SER A 70 5.22 5.22 18.91
N ASP A 71 4.88 5.90 17.81
CA ASP A 71 4.39 5.25 16.59
C ASP A 71 5.49 4.39 15.97
N LEU A 72 6.71 4.91 15.92
CA LEU A 72 7.89 4.17 15.45
C LEU A 72 8.16 2.95 16.33
N SER A 73 8.12 3.11 17.66
CA SER A 73 8.30 2.02 18.61
C SER A 73 7.25 0.92 18.43
N SER A 74 5.98 1.31 18.24
CA SER A 74 4.87 0.38 17.99
C SER A 74 5.03 -0.36 16.66
N PHE A 75 5.26 0.39 15.57
CA PHE A 75 5.42 -0.15 14.22
C PHE A 75 6.59 -1.14 14.12
N LEU A 76 7.72 -0.77 14.74
CA LEU A 76 8.96 -1.54 14.67
C LEU A 76 9.05 -2.63 15.74
N SER A 77 8.12 -2.65 16.70
CA SER A 77 8.15 -3.55 17.85
C SER A 77 9.49 -3.50 18.62
N VAL A 78 10.03 -2.30 18.81
CA VAL A 78 11.25 -2.03 19.60
C VAL A 78 10.96 -0.99 20.67
N SER A 79 11.80 -0.89 21.70
CA SER A 79 11.60 0.11 22.75
C SER A 79 11.77 1.53 22.20
N GLN A 80 11.05 2.50 22.75
CA GLN A 80 11.22 3.92 22.41
C GLN A 80 12.67 4.38 22.62
N SER A 81 13.35 3.84 23.63
CA SER A 81 14.76 4.09 23.91
C SER A 81 15.68 3.65 22.78
N ASP A 82 15.40 2.50 22.16
CA ASP A 82 16.16 1.99 21.02
C ASP A 82 15.91 2.83 19.76
N VAL A 83 14.67 3.30 19.56
CA VAL A 83 14.35 4.27 18.49
C VAL A 83 15.15 5.55 18.67
N VAL A 84 15.19 6.12 19.89
CA VAL A 84 15.95 7.34 20.17
C VAL A 84 17.46 7.12 20.00
N ARG A 85 18.00 6.00 20.50
CA ARG A 85 19.41 5.65 20.32
C ARG A 85 19.77 5.55 18.84
N PHE A 86 18.90 4.90 18.07
CA PHE A 86 19.03 4.75 16.63
C PHE A 86 19.02 6.12 15.92
N LEU A 87 18.04 6.99 16.19
CA LEU A 87 17.95 8.31 15.57
C LEU A 87 19.17 9.20 15.89
N LYS A 88 19.68 9.14 17.13
CA LYS A 88 20.93 9.83 17.54
C LYS A 88 22.14 9.32 16.77
N GLN A 89 22.28 7.99 16.63
CA GLN A 89 23.37 7.37 15.87
C GLN A 89 23.36 7.81 14.39
N MET A 90 22.17 8.05 13.85
CA MET A 90 21.96 8.54 12.48
C MET A 90 22.14 10.05 12.31
N LYS A 91 22.49 10.78 13.38
CA LYS A 91 22.58 12.26 13.42
C LYS A 91 21.28 12.94 12.97
N ILE A 92 20.13 12.35 13.27
CA ILE A 92 18.81 12.94 13.02
C ILE A 92 18.43 13.72 14.30
N GLU A 93 18.37 15.04 14.22
CA GLU A 93 18.09 15.89 15.38
C GLU A 93 16.64 15.72 15.86
N ASN A 94 16.47 15.50 17.17
CA ASN A 94 15.17 15.29 17.84
C ASN A 94 14.19 16.47 17.65
N SER A 95 14.68 17.65 17.28
CA SER A 95 13.88 18.85 16.93
C SER A 95 12.95 18.63 15.73
N THR A 96 13.16 17.54 14.96
CA THR A 96 12.30 17.14 13.83
C THR A 96 11.08 16.30 14.26
N ILE A 97 11.03 15.87 15.52
CA ILE A 97 9.98 14.98 16.08
C ILE A 97 9.06 15.77 17.02
N GLU A 98 8.75 17.02 16.69
CA GLU A 98 7.50 17.61 17.16
C GLU A 98 6.39 17.09 16.24
N SER A 99 5.25 16.72 16.83
CA SER A 99 4.03 16.30 16.14
C SER A 99 3.50 17.43 15.25
N LYS A 100 4.17 17.71 14.14
CA LYS A 100 3.66 18.59 13.10
C LYS A 100 2.55 17.84 12.36
N PRO A 101 1.38 18.46 12.16
CA PRO A 101 0.28 17.85 11.42
C PRO A 101 0.76 17.42 10.03
N LEU A 102 0.11 16.38 9.50
CA LEU A 102 0.31 15.76 8.18
C LEU A 102 0.79 16.78 7.12
N PRO A 103 1.73 16.38 6.24
CA PRO A 103 2.25 17.29 5.23
C PRO A 103 1.09 17.83 4.40
N LYS A 104 0.86 19.15 4.46
CA LYS A 104 -0.10 19.82 3.58
C LYS A 104 0.35 19.60 2.14
N MET A 105 -0.35 18.72 1.42
CA MET A 105 -0.13 18.50 0.00
C MET A 105 -0.62 19.71 -0.82
N PRO A 106 -0.05 19.91 -2.02
CA PRO A 106 0.23 21.22 -2.57
C PRO A 106 -1.04 21.95 -3.02
N SER A 107 -1.12 23.22 -2.65
CA SER A 107 -2.18 24.18 -2.96
C SER A 107 -2.41 24.43 -4.47
N SER A 108 -1.71 23.74 -5.37
CA SER A 108 -1.86 23.95 -6.81
C SER A 108 -2.97 23.06 -7.38
N LYS A 109 -3.99 23.71 -7.96
CA LYS A 109 -5.16 23.03 -8.57
C LYS A 109 -4.79 21.97 -9.62
N LYS A 110 -3.60 22.09 -10.23
CA LYS A 110 -3.08 21.25 -11.33
C LYS A 110 -2.56 19.90 -10.83
N ILE A 111 -1.84 19.88 -9.69
CA ILE A 111 -1.30 18.64 -9.11
C ILE A 111 -2.43 17.72 -8.63
N LEU A 112 -3.46 18.28 -8.00
CA LEU A 112 -4.63 17.51 -7.56
C LEU A 112 -5.40 16.88 -8.73
N ALA A 113 -5.52 17.56 -9.86
CA ALA A 113 -6.22 17.02 -11.03
C ALA A 113 -5.49 15.80 -11.62
N ASN A 114 -4.17 15.89 -11.77
CA ASN A 114 -3.35 14.77 -12.24
C ASN A 114 -3.44 13.59 -11.28
N TRP A 115 -3.33 13.86 -9.97
CA TRP A 115 -3.40 12.80 -8.96
C TRP A 115 -4.77 12.10 -8.95
N LEU A 116 -5.87 12.86 -9.01
CA LEU A 116 -7.23 12.30 -9.07
C LEU A 116 -7.40 11.42 -10.31
N THR A 117 -6.85 11.82 -11.45
CA THR A 117 -6.96 11.05 -12.69
C THR A 117 -6.29 9.67 -12.58
N SER A 118 -5.17 9.59 -11.86
CA SER A 118 -4.43 8.34 -11.66
C SER A 118 -4.98 7.45 -10.53
N ASN A 119 -5.68 8.02 -9.54
CA ASN A 119 -5.96 7.32 -8.28
C ASN A 119 -7.45 7.25 -7.90
N SER A 120 -8.35 7.99 -8.57
CA SER A 120 -9.77 8.07 -8.14
C SER A 120 -10.54 6.75 -8.17
N GLN A 121 -10.01 5.73 -8.84
CA GLN A 121 -10.63 4.40 -8.94
C GLN A 121 -10.32 3.52 -7.72
N HIS A 122 -9.31 3.86 -6.92
CA HIS A 122 -8.87 3.03 -5.80
C HIS A 122 -9.32 3.55 -4.43
N TYR A 123 -9.67 4.84 -4.35
CA TYR A 123 -9.99 5.51 -3.10
C TYR A 123 -11.42 6.04 -3.09
N THR A 124 -12.06 5.94 -1.94
CA THR A 124 -13.33 6.63 -1.67
C THR A 124 -13.10 8.13 -1.52
N VAL A 125 -14.16 8.92 -1.72
CA VAL A 125 -14.11 10.38 -1.50
C VAL A 125 -13.69 10.72 -0.07
N GLN A 126 -14.04 9.87 0.90
CA GLN A 126 -13.62 10.00 2.30
C GLN A 126 -12.11 9.90 2.44
N GLU A 127 -11.53 8.82 1.91
CA GLU A 127 -10.08 8.57 1.99
C GLU A 127 -9.29 9.64 1.25
N ILE A 128 -9.77 10.09 0.08
CA ILE A 128 -9.14 11.19 -0.65
C ILE A 128 -9.17 12.47 0.20
N SER A 129 -10.27 12.72 0.92
CA SER A 129 -10.42 13.90 1.79
C SER A 129 -9.42 13.88 2.93
N GLU A 130 -9.23 12.73 3.56
CA GLU A 130 -8.26 12.53 4.65
C GLU A 130 -6.82 12.65 4.14
N LEU A 131 -6.50 11.97 3.03
CA LEU A 131 -5.15 11.97 2.43
C LEU A 131 -4.72 13.36 1.93
N THR A 132 -5.66 14.12 1.36
CA THR A 132 -5.34 15.42 0.76
C THR A 132 -5.63 16.59 1.69
N SER A 133 -6.30 16.37 2.83
CA SER A 133 -6.85 17.42 3.69
C SER A 133 -7.79 18.40 2.95
N ILE A 134 -8.40 17.96 1.85
CA ILE A 134 -9.36 18.75 1.06
C ILE A 134 -10.77 18.31 1.42
N SER A 135 -11.72 19.25 1.48
CA SER A 135 -13.10 18.90 1.77
C SER A 135 -13.67 17.94 0.72
N LYS A 136 -14.48 16.97 1.18
CA LYS A 136 -15.21 16.02 0.31
C LYS A 136 -15.97 16.73 -0.81
N ARG A 137 -16.57 17.89 -0.51
CA ARG A 137 -17.31 18.72 -1.47
C ARG A 137 -16.43 19.19 -2.62
N THR A 138 -15.22 19.67 -2.32
CA THR A 138 -14.26 20.13 -3.34
C THR A 138 -13.75 18.96 -4.19
N ILE A 139 -13.53 17.80 -3.59
CA ILE A 139 -13.12 16.57 -4.30
C ILE A 139 -14.22 16.13 -5.27
N LEU A 140 -15.47 16.06 -4.81
CA LEU A 140 -16.64 15.73 -5.65
C LEU A 140 -16.79 16.70 -6.82
N TYR A 141 -16.66 17.99 -6.57
CA TYR A 141 -16.71 19.02 -7.62
C TYR A 141 -15.64 18.78 -8.68
N LYS A 142 -14.40 18.47 -8.26
CA LYS A 142 -13.29 18.20 -9.18
C LYS A 142 -13.47 16.89 -9.95
N LEU A 143 -13.91 15.81 -9.31
CA LEU A 143 -14.19 14.54 -9.98
C LEU A 143 -15.27 14.73 -11.05
N LYS A 144 -16.34 15.47 -10.73
CA LYS A 144 -17.39 15.82 -11.71
C LYS A 144 -16.85 16.66 -12.86
N ALA A 145 -16.03 17.68 -12.57
CA ALA A 145 -15.44 18.53 -13.59
C ALA A 145 -14.47 17.77 -14.53
N LEU A 146 -13.83 16.71 -14.03
CA LEU A 146 -12.95 15.82 -14.79
C LEU A 146 -13.69 14.66 -15.46
N GLY A 147 -15.00 14.52 -15.26
CA GLY A 147 -15.77 13.37 -15.77
C GLY A 147 -15.38 12.03 -15.15
N LEU A 148 -14.74 12.04 -13.98
CA LEU A 148 -14.26 10.83 -13.30
C LEU A 148 -15.36 10.23 -12.42
N PRO A 149 -15.54 8.90 -12.44
CA PRO A 149 -16.41 8.22 -11.50
C PRO A 149 -15.83 8.35 -10.08
N HIS A 150 -16.70 8.38 -9.08
CA HIS A 150 -16.29 8.44 -7.68
C HIS A 150 -16.99 7.35 -6.87
N ILE A 151 -16.24 6.73 -5.97
CA ILE A 151 -16.74 5.64 -5.12
C ILE A 151 -17.41 6.26 -3.89
N THR A 152 -18.72 6.12 -3.81
CA THR A 152 -19.54 6.62 -2.67
C THR A 152 -19.53 5.65 -1.49
N ARG A 153 -19.37 4.35 -1.75
CA ARG A 153 -19.26 3.29 -0.74
C ARG A 153 -18.16 2.32 -1.12
N ARG A 154 -17.36 1.91 -0.13
CA ARG A 154 -16.38 0.83 -0.30
C ARG A 154 -17.12 -0.43 -0.75
N PRO A 155 -16.72 -1.08 -1.86
CA PRO A 155 -17.28 -2.38 -2.21
C PRO A 155 -17.00 -3.36 -1.07
N SER A 156 -17.96 -4.25 -0.79
CA SER A 156 -17.73 -5.32 0.18
C SER A 156 -16.59 -6.23 -0.29
N ALA A 157 -15.93 -6.95 0.62
CA ALA A 157 -14.86 -7.88 0.25
C ALA A 157 -15.28 -8.87 -0.86
N LYS A 158 -16.50 -9.40 -0.78
CA LYS A 158 -17.11 -10.24 -1.83
C LYS A 158 -17.25 -9.53 -3.18
N SER A 159 -17.50 -8.22 -3.19
CA SER A 159 -17.57 -7.43 -4.43
C SER A 159 -16.18 -7.17 -5.01
N ILE A 160 -15.16 -7.00 -4.18
CA ILE A 160 -13.77 -6.79 -4.61
C ILE A 160 -13.22 -8.07 -5.24
N GLU A 161 -13.46 -9.23 -4.61
CA GLU A 161 -13.10 -10.54 -5.16
C GLU A 161 -13.74 -10.76 -6.52
N LYS A 162 -15.06 -10.51 -6.65
CA LYS A 162 -15.76 -10.59 -7.93
C LYS A 162 -15.20 -9.64 -8.98
N ASP A 163 -14.89 -8.40 -8.61
CA ASP A 163 -14.33 -7.42 -9.55
C ASP A 163 -12.93 -7.84 -10.06
N SER A 164 -12.07 -8.37 -9.19
CA SER A 164 -10.76 -8.90 -9.58
C SER A 164 -10.87 -10.11 -10.51
N GLU A 165 -11.86 -10.99 -10.28
CA GLU A 165 -12.08 -12.11 -11.20
C GLU A 165 -12.66 -11.65 -12.54
N ILE A 166 -13.58 -10.68 -12.56
CA ILE A 166 -14.10 -10.08 -13.79
C ILE A 166 -12.96 -9.47 -14.62
N GLU A 167 -12.04 -8.73 -13.99
CA GLU A 167 -10.85 -8.18 -14.64
C GLU A 167 -9.96 -9.28 -15.24
N LYS A 168 -9.66 -10.34 -14.48
CA LYS A 168 -8.87 -11.48 -14.97
C LYS A 168 -9.50 -12.14 -16.21
N PHE A 169 -10.81 -12.35 -16.21
CA PHE A 169 -11.48 -12.95 -17.38
C PHE A 169 -11.50 -12.01 -18.58
N PHE A 170 -11.68 -10.71 -18.35
CA PHE A 170 -11.63 -9.71 -19.41
C PHE A 170 -10.24 -9.63 -20.06
N ILE A 171 -9.17 -9.62 -19.26
CA ILE A 171 -7.77 -9.64 -19.75
C ILE A 171 -7.48 -10.92 -20.55
N ARG A 172 -8.10 -12.05 -20.20
CA ARG A 172 -8.03 -13.31 -20.97
C ARG A 172 -8.83 -13.28 -22.28
N GLY A 173 -9.46 -12.17 -22.62
CA GLY A 173 -10.21 -11.98 -23.86
C GLY A 173 -11.64 -12.51 -23.84
N LEU A 174 -12.18 -12.87 -22.66
CA LEU A 174 -13.59 -13.25 -22.58
C LEU A 174 -14.47 -12.01 -22.77
N ASN A 175 -15.57 -12.18 -23.51
CA ASN A 175 -16.54 -11.12 -23.67
C ASN A 175 -17.51 -11.04 -22.48
N ASP A 176 -18.18 -9.88 -22.32
CA ASP A 176 -19.10 -9.62 -21.20
C ASP A 176 -20.19 -10.70 -21.02
N ARG A 177 -20.59 -11.40 -22.10
CA ARG A 177 -21.58 -12.48 -22.05
C ARG A 177 -20.99 -13.74 -21.43
N GLN A 178 -19.81 -14.17 -21.87
CA GLN A 178 -19.11 -15.35 -21.34
C GLN A 178 -18.75 -15.18 -19.86
N ILE A 179 -18.36 -13.97 -19.47
CA ILE A 179 -18.11 -13.64 -18.07
C ILE A 179 -19.42 -13.74 -17.28
N GLY A 180 -20.52 -13.18 -17.79
CA GLY A 180 -21.83 -13.25 -17.12
C GLY A 180 -22.30 -14.68 -16.87
N GLU A 181 -22.15 -15.56 -17.87
CA GLU A 181 -22.45 -16.99 -17.76
C GLU A 181 -21.64 -17.67 -16.65
N LYS A 182 -20.34 -17.35 -16.49
CA LYS A 182 -19.50 -17.89 -15.41
C LYS A 182 -19.94 -17.46 -14.01
N PHE A 183 -20.41 -16.23 -13.86
CA PHE A 183 -20.81 -15.67 -12.57
C PHE A 183 -22.31 -15.87 -12.25
N GLY A 184 -23.09 -16.42 -13.19
CA GLY A 184 -24.54 -16.51 -13.07
C GLY A 184 -25.22 -15.13 -13.02
N VAL A 185 -24.66 -14.14 -13.73
CA VAL A 185 -25.18 -12.77 -13.77
C VAL A 185 -25.43 -12.30 -15.19
N SER A 186 -26.26 -11.28 -15.36
CA SER A 186 -26.58 -10.74 -16.68
C SER A 186 -25.36 -10.07 -17.34
N ARG A 187 -25.33 -10.07 -18.67
CA ARG A 187 -24.32 -9.34 -19.46
C ARG A 187 -24.23 -7.86 -19.05
N GLN A 188 -25.37 -7.24 -18.77
CA GLN A 188 -25.43 -5.83 -18.35
C GLN A 188 -24.74 -5.60 -17.01
N ALA A 189 -24.87 -6.53 -16.05
CA ALA A 189 -24.19 -6.44 -14.77
C ALA A 189 -22.66 -6.47 -14.95
N ILE A 190 -22.16 -7.33 -15.83
CA ILE A 190 -20.73 -7.37 -16.18
C ILE A 190 -20.30 -6.10 -16.92
N GLU A 191 -21.10 -5.60 -17.86
CA GLU A 191 -20.79 -4.35 -18.57
C GLU A 191 -20.65 -3.17 -17.60
N GLN A 192 -21.53 -3.07 -16.61
CA GLN A 192 -21.45 -2.05 -15.56
C GLN A 192 -20.23 -2.23 -14.66
N ALA A 193 -19.93 -3.47 -14.23
CA ALA A 193 -18.74 -3.77 -13.45
C ALA A 193 -17.46 -3.42 -14.22
N ARG A 194 -17.38 -3.79 -15.48
CA ARG A 194 -16.27 -3.46 -16.40
C ARG A 194 -16.07 -1.95 -16.54
N LYS A 195 -17.17 -1.20 -16.73
CA LYS A 195 -17.14 0.28 -16.77
C LYS A 195 -16.67 0.89 -15.45
N ARG A 196 -17.11 0.35 -14.31
CA ARG A 196 -16.66 0.77 -12.98
C ARG A 196 -15.16 0.54 -12.81
N LEU A 197 -14.63 -0.55 -13.35
CA LEU A 197 -13.21 -0.90 -13.35
C LEU A 197 -12.38 -0.18 -14.44
N GLY A 198 -12.99 0.70 -15.24
CA GLY A 198 -12.28 1.45 -16.27
C GLY A 198 -11.78 0.61 -17.45
N LEU A 199 -12.17 -0.66 -17.55
CA LEU A 199 -11.77 -1.59 -18.60
C LEU A 199 -12.51 -1.22 -19.89
N LYS A 200 -11.81 -0.67 -20.87
CA LYS A 200 -12.37 -0.35 -22.20
C LYS A 200 -12.31 -1.57 -23.11
N LYS A 201 -13.30 -1.68 -23.98
CA LYS A 201 -13.36 -2.71 -25.02
C LYS A 201 -12.58 -2.23 -26.23
#